data_AF-A0A511NL23-F1
#
_entry.id   AF-A0A511NL23-F1
#
_cell.length_a   1.000
_cell.length_b   1.000
_cell.length_c   1.000
_cell.angle_alpha   90.00
_cell.angle_beta   90.00
_cell.angle_gamma   90.00
#
_symmetry.space_group_name_H-M   'P 1'
#
loop_
_entity.id
_entity.type
_entity.pdbx_description
1 polymer ?
#
loop_
_entity_poly.entity_id
_entity_poly.type
_entity_poly.pdbx_seq_one_letter_code
_entity_poly.pdbx_strand_id
1 'polypeptide(L)'
;MDDYEVIWIDLHEQRALYKGEQIVPPYVYAAGHHDKYIFAKQHPLVESDDIIDLNITNYYIIERTTETFQDKKVYGPMNKLEFTELSNKLGIKNPKFDLEYPTNLKW
;
A
#
# COMPACT_ATOMS: atom_id res chain seq x y z
N MET A 1 -20.42 1.36 -2.85
CA MET A 1 -19.44 2.27 -2.23
C MET A 1 -18.26 1.37 -1.90
N ASP A 2 -17.05 1.74 -2.29
CA ASP A 2 -15.89 0.86 -2.12
C ASP A 2 -15.30 1.12 -0.74
N ASP A 3 -15.62 0.27 0.24
CA ASP A 3 -15.25 0.51 1.65
C ASP A 3 -13.79 0.08 1.91
N TYR A 4 -12.81 0.79 1.32
CA TYR A 4 -11.38 0.64 1.62
C TYR A 4 -10.95 1.66 2.65
N GLU A 5 -10.23 1.21 3.67
CA GLU A 5 -9.81 2.05 4.78
C GLU A 5 -8.30 1.93 5.02
N VAL A 6 -7.66 3.07 5.23
CA VAL A 6 -6.31 3.15 5.79
C VAL A 6 -6.47 3.43 7.27
N ILE A 7 -6.18 2.45 8.11
CA ILE A 7 -6.37 2.54 9.55
C ILE A 7 -5.05 2.67 10.29
N TRP A 8 -5.14 3.20 11.50
CA TRP A 8 -4.06 3.30 12.47
C TRP A 8 -4.51 2.58 13.72
N ILE A 9 -3.65 1.73 14.27
CA ILE A 9 -3.84 1.16 15.59
C ILE A 9 -2.73 1.81 16.42
N ASP A 10 -3.08 2.83 17.21
CA ASP A 10 -2.25 3.54 18.21
C ASP A 10 -0.96 4.28 17.78
N LEU A 11 -0.18 3.81 16.79
CA LEU A 11 1.07 4.42 16.33
C LEU A 11 1.06 4.67 14.83
N HIS A 12 1.73 5.74 14.39
CA HIS A 12 1.84 6.04 12.95
C HIS A 12 2.40 4.84 12.19
N GLU A 13 3.42 4.20 12.76
CA GLU A 13 4.18 3.06 12.27
C GLU A 13 3.32 1.81 11.97
N GLN A 14 2.14 1.71 12.59
CA GLN A 14 1.21 0.58 12.39
C GLN A 14 0.19 0.82 11.28
N ARG A 15 0.37 1.86 10.47
CA ARG A 15 -0.56 2.15 9.36
C ARG A 15 -0.51 1.05 8.31
N ALA A 16 -1.64 0.41 8.09
CA ALA A 16 -1.82 -0.62 7.07
C ALA A 16 -3.05 -0.32 6.21
N LEU A 17 -3.13 -1.01 5.06
CA LEU A 17 -4.31 -0.95 4.19
C LEU A 17 -5.21 -2.14 4.48
N TYR A 18 -6.49 -1.89 4.70
CA TYR A 18 -7.48 -2.91 5.03
C TYR A 18 -8.67 -2.91 4.08
N LYS A 19 -9.25 -4.10 3.91
CA LYS A 19 -10.55 -4.33 3.28
C LYS A 19 -11.21 -5.55 3.92
N GLY A 20 -11.91 -5.36 5.04
CA GLY A 20 -12.39 -6.43 5.92
C GLY A 20 -11.26 -7.16 6.67
N GLU A 21 -10.08 -7.29 6.06
CA GLU A 21 -8.84 -7.85 6.59
C GLU A 21 -7.62 -7.02 6.14
N GLN A 22 -6.45 -7.28 6.71
CA GLN A 22 -5.21 -6.59 6.32
C GLN A 22 -4.75 -7.05 4.93
N ILE A 23 -4.63 -6.12 3.99
CA ILE A 23 -4.18 -6.41 2.60
C ILE A 23 -2.78 -5.90 2.29
N VAL A 24 -2.36 -4.81 2.95
CA VAL A 24 -0.97 -4.33 2.92
C VAL A 24 -0.53 -4.15 4.38
N PRO A 25 0.53 -4.85 4.83
CA PRO A 25 1.01 -4.72 6.20
C PRO A 25 1.56 -3.32 6.46
N PRO A 26 1.74 -2.93 7.74
CA PRO A 26 2.44 -1.71 8.06
C PRO A 26 3.90 -1.73 7.58
N TYR A 27 4.53 -0.60 7.26
CA TYR A 27 4.06 0.79 7.37
C TYR A 27 3.73 1.40 6.00
N VAL A 28 2.44 1.56 5.70
CA VAL A 28 1.96 2.24 4.49
C VAL A 28 2.11 3.75 4.67
N TYR A 29 2.92 4.39 3.81
CA TYR A 29 3.21 5.83 3.92
C TYR A 29 2.71 6.64 2.73
N ALA A 30 2.30 5.98 1.65
CA ALA A 30 1.63 6.63 0.54
C ALA A 30 0.59 5.69 -0.08
N ALA A 31 -0.55 6.24 -0.47
CA ALA A 31 -1.57 5.53 -1.23
C ALA A 31 -2.11 6.42 -2.35
N GLY A 32 -2.75 5.79 -3.32
CA GLY A 32 -3.44 6.49 -4.41
C GLY A 32 -4.38 5.54 -5.12
N HIS A 33 -5.05 6.03 -6.16
CA HIS A 33 -6.02 5.21 -6.86
C HIS A 33 -6.10 5.51 -8.36
N HIS A 34 -6.65 4.55 -9.06
CA HIS A 34 -7.07 4.57 -10.46
C HIS A 34 -8.48 3.96 -10.51
N ASP A 35 -9.18 4.10 -11.64
CA ASP A 35 -10.58 3.64 -11.79
C ASP A 35 -10.79 2.19 -11.34
N LYS A 36 -9.80 1.31 -11.59
CA LYS A 36 -9.85 -0.13 -11.28
C LYS A 36 -8.91 -0.57 -10.17
N TYR A 37 -7.99 0.29 -9.74
CA TYR A 37 -6.88 -0.12 -8.88
C TYR A 37 -6.63 0.86 -7.74
N ILE A 38 -6.15 0.36 -6.62
CA ILE A 38 -5.55 1.12 -5.53
C ILE A 38 -4.04 0.86 -5.56
N PHE A 39 -3.25 1.88 -5.23
CA PHE A 39 -1.80 1.80 -5.12
C PHE A 39 -1.40 2.06 -3.68
N ALA A 40 -0.39 1.35 -3.21
CA ALA A 40 0.22 1.62 -1.91
C ALA A 40 1.75 1.53 -1.99
N LYS A 41 2.42 2.38 -1.21
CA LYS A 41 3.84 2.27 -0.88
C LYS A 41 3.98 1.95 0.60
N GLN A 42 4.88 1.04 0.89
CA GLN A 42 5.10 0.53 2.24
C GLN A 42 6.59 0.42 2.53
N HIS A 43 6.96 0.76 3.77
CA HIS A 43 8.24 0.40 4.34
C HIS A 43 8.05 -0.86 5.20
N PRO A 44 8.77 -1.97 4.94
CA PRO A 44 8.64 -3.21 5.70
C PRO A 44 9.21 -3.09 7.11
N LEU A 45 8.65 -3.90 8.02
CA LEU A 45 9.24 -4.14 9.32
C LEU A 45 10.44 -5.08 9.16
N VAL A 46 11.50 -4.81 9.91
CA VAL A 46 12.61 -5.76 10.12
C VAL A 46 12.10 -6.87 11.01
N GLU A 47 12.27 -8.13 10.60
CA GLU A 47 11.63 -9.32 11.20
C GLU A 47 11.81 -9.49 12.73
N SER A 48 12.76 -8.80 13.36
CA SER A 48 13.14 -9.02 14.75
C SER A 48 12.62 -7.99 15.76
N ASP A 49 12.29 -6.75 15.37
CA ASP A 49 12.26 -5.63 16.35
C ASP A 49 11.11 -4.62 16.17
N ASP A 50 10.10 -4.89 15.34
CA ASP A 50 9.06 -3.90 14.98
C ASP A 50 9.64 -2.58 14.42
N ILE A 51 10.91 -2.59 14.00
CA ILE A 51 11.62 -1.45 13.42
C ILE A 51 11.26 -1.38 11.93
N ILE A 52 10.82 -0.21 11.47
CA ILE A 52 10.57 0.04 10.05
C ILE A 52 11.90 0.23 9.30
N ASP A 53 12.13 -0.55 8.24
CA ASP A 53 13.23 -0.31 7.30
C ASP A 53 12.82 0.72 6.24
N LEU A 54 13.22 1.98 6.48
CA LEU A 54 12.96 3.10 5.57
C LEU A 54 13.77 3.04 4.27
N ASN A 55 14.77 2.15 4.15
CA ASN A 55 15.56 2.01 2.92
C ASN A 55 14.86 1.17 1.85
N ILE A 56 13.89 0.35 2.27
CA ILE A 56 13.12 -0.50 1.36
C ILE A 56 11.76 0.13 1.13
N THR A 57 11.39 0.32 -0.13
CA THR A 57 10.02 0.70 -0.51
C THR A 57 9.39 -0.43 -1.30
N ASN A 58 8.40 -1.07 -0.70
CA ASN A 58 7.53 -2.01 -1.38
C ASN A 58 6.37 -1.27 -2.03
N TYR A 59 6.03 -1.70 -3.24
CA TYR A 59 4.94 -1.17 -4.04
C TYR A 59 3.86 -2.24 -4.19
N TYR A 60 2.61 -1.79 -4.14
CA TYR A 60 1.44 -2.65 -4.29
C TYR A 60 0.48 -2.08 -5.33
N ILE A 61 -0.14 -2.98 -6.11
CA ILE A 61 -1.30 -2.69 -6.97
C ILE A 61 -2.43 -3.62 -6.50
N ILE A 62 -3.56 -3.05 -6.11
CA ILE A 62 -4.71 -3.78 -5.59
C ILE A 62 -5.87 -3.56 -6.55
N GLU A 63 -6.45 -4.62 -7.10
CA GLU A 63 -7.68 -4.49 -7.90
C GLU A 63 -8.89 -4.22 -6.99
N ARG A 64 -9.66 -3.18 -7.32
CA ARG A 64 -10.82 -2.73 -6.53
C ARG A 64 -11.96 -3.73 -6.57
N THR A 65 -12.54 -4.01 -5.42
CA THR A 65 -13.73 -4.85 -5.25
C THR A 65 -14.82 -4.13 -4.46
N THR A 66 -16.06 -4.53 -4.69
CA THR A 66 -17.25 -4.11 -3.94
C THR A 66 -17.58 -5.06 -2.79
N GLU A 67 -16.95 -6.24 -2.75
CA GLU A 67 -17.14 -7.23 -1.69
C GLU A 67 -16.60 -6.71 -0.35
N THR A 68 -17.03 -7.32 0.76
CA THR A 68 -16.57 -6.93 2.11
C THR A 68 -15.07 -7.19 2.31
N PHE A 69 -14.61 -8.35 1.83
CA PHE A 69 -13.20 -8.78 1.88
C PHE A 69 -12.55 -8.64 0.51
N GLN A 70 -11.22 -8.55 0.48
CA GLN A 70 -10.48 -8.47 -0.77
C GLN A 70 -10.46 -9.83 -1.47
N ASP A 71 -11.37 -10.02 -2.43
CA ASP A 71 -11.48 -11.23 -3.25
C ASP A 71 -10.72 -11.13 -4.59
N LYS A 72 -10.28 -9.92 -4.94
CA LYS A 72 -9.55 -9.65 -6.18
C LYS A 72 -8.05 -9.58 -5.99
N LYS A 73 -7.34 -9.57 -7.11
CA LYS A 73 -5.90 -9.69 -7.14
C LYS A 73 -5.20 -8.53 -6.43
N VAL A 74 -4.27 -8.90 -5.55
CA VAL A 74 -3.28 -8.02 -4.93
C VAL A 74 -1.92 -8.38 -5.52
N TYR A 75 -1.24 -7.40 -6.09
CA TYR A 75 0.12 -7.53 -6.59
C TYR A 75 1.06 -6.82 -5.63
N GLY A 76 1.98 -7.55 -5.03
CA GLY A 76 2.96 -7.03 -4.09
C GLY A 76 3.36 -8.07 -3.03
N PRO A 77 4.38 -7.78 -2.21
CA PRO A 77 5.29 -6.63 -2.32
C PRO A 77 6.13 -6.69 -3.61
N MET A 78 6.37 -5.54 -4.22
CA MET A 78 7.21 -5.38 -5.41
C MET A 78 8.21 -4.24 -5.24
N ASN A 79 9.33 -4.29 -5.96
CA ASN A 79 10.20 -3.13 -6.09
C ASN A 79 9.66 -2.12 -7.14
N LYS A 80 10.30 -0.94 -7.24
CA LYS A 80 9.86 0.13 -8.16
C LYS A 80 9.86 -0.29 -9.63
N LEU A 81 10.82 -1.10 -10.07
CA LEU A 81 10.93 -1.56 -11.45
C LEU A 81 9.76 -2.49 -11.79
N GLU A 82 9.52 -3.51 -10.96
CA GLU A 82 8.41 -4.45 -11.10
C GLU A 82 7.04 -3.74 -11.10
N PHE A 83 6.85 -2.79 -10.19
CA PHE A 83 5.64 -1.97 -10.14
C PHE A 83 5.44 -1.17 -11.44
N THR A 84 6.51 -0.58 -11.98
CA THR A 84 6.45 0.22 -13.21
C THR A 84 6.11 -0.66 -14.41
N GLU A 85 6.77 -1.82 -14.54
CA GLU A 85 6.50 -2.77 -15.61
C GLU A 85 5.07 -3.31 -15.56
N LEU A 86 4.60 -3.67 -14.36
CA LEU A 86 3.24 -4.17 -14.19
C LEU A 86 2.20 -3.08 -14.42
N SER A 87 2.43 -1.85 -13.94
CA SER A 87 1.56 -0.70 -14.21
C SER A 87 1.40 -0.48 -15.71
N ASN A 88 2.50 -0.54 -16.46
CA ASN A 88 2.46 -0.43 -17.92
C ASN A 88 1.69 -1.58 -18.58
N LYS A 89 1.91 -2.83 -18.13
CA LYS A 89 1.18 -4.02 -18.63
C LYS A 89 -0.32 -3.93 -18.37
N LEU A 90 -0.73 -3.35 -17.24
CA LEU A 90 -2.13 -3.13 -16.86
C LEU A 90 -2.74 -1.87 -17.50
N GLY A 91 -1.97 -1.12 -18.28
CA GLY A 91 -2.43 0.12 -18.94
C GLY A 91 -2.60 1.31 -18.01
N ILE A 92 -2.05 1.25 -16.79
CA ILE A 92 -2.09 2.33 -15.80
C ILE A 92 -1.02 3.35 -16.18
N LYS A 93 -1.46 4.50 -16.71
CA LYS A 93 -0.55 5.59 -17.08
C LYS A 93 -0.36 6.54 -15.89
N ASN A 94 0.89 6.79 -15.50
CA ASN A 94 1.27 7.73 -14.44
C ASN A 94 0.50 7.50 -13.13
N PRO A 95 0.68 6.34 -12.45
CA PRO A 95 0.05 6.09 -11.15
C PRO A 95 0.40 7.23 -10.18
N LYS A 96 -0.64 7.83 -9.60
CA LYS A 96 -0.51 8.92 -8.62
C LYS A 96 -0.71 8.36 -7.22
N PHE A 97 0.03 8.95 -6.28
CA PHE A 97 -0.06 8.66 -4.85
C PHE A 97 -0.52 9.93 -4.16
N ASP A 98 -1.82 10.18 -4.24
CA ASP A 98 -2.46 11.44 -3.86
C ASP A 98 -2.62 11.55 -2.33
N LEU A 99 -2.49 10.43 -1.64
CA LEU A 99 -2.50 10.32 -0.19
C LEU A 99 -1.06 10.06 0.27
N GLU A 100 -0.27 11.12 0.36
CA GLU A 100 1.04 11.06 1.00
C GLU A 100 0.91 11.40 2.47
N TYR A 101 1.53 10.58 3.31
CA TYR A 101 1.43 10.75 4.73
C TYR A 101 2.81 11.07 5.31
N PRO A 102 2.96 12.21 6.00
CA PRO A 102 4.25 12.60 6.55
C PRO A 102 4.75 11.55 7.53
N THR A 103 5.93 11.01 7.24
CA THR A 103 6.75 10.23 8.16
C THR A 103 7.39 11.18 9.16
N ASN A 104 6.65 11.58 10.21
CA ASN A 104 7.22 12.35 11.31
C ASN A 104 8.14 11.50 12.23
N LEU A 105 8.83 10.51 11.66
CA LEU A 105 9.85 9.72 12.35
C LEU A 105 11.05 10.64 12.59
N LYS A 106 11.08 11.24 13.79
CA LYS A 106 12.22 12.03 14.26
C LYS A 106 13.31 11.06 14.70
N TRP A 107 14.50 11.30 14.17
CA TRP A 107 15.78 10.67 14.53
C TRP A 107 16.20 11.03 15.95
#